data_AF-A0A8D8HJR3-F1
#
_entry.id   AF-A0A8D8HJR3-F1
#
_cell.length_a   1.000
_cell.length_b   1.000
_cell.length_c   1.000
_cell.angle_alpha   90.00
_cell.angle_beta   90.00
_cell.angle_gamma   90.00
#
_symmetry.space_group_name_H-M   'P 1'
#
loop_
_entity.id
_entity.type
_entity.pdbx_description
1 polymer ?
#
loop_
_entity_poly.entity_id
_entity_poly.type
_entity_poly.pdbx_seq_one_letter_code
_entity_poly.pdbx_strand_id
1 'polypeptide(L)'
;MWIPTSNKYGVAIHNWHGDVTHGLALDVGDFVEILEETTHWFRGTCPRKPRKVGLFPKTYIQARTAKLDPVVGECTLVLREWSEIWKKLFVEREEYKFTSLRKVMLGLLESRRELLSATLTQDQTYDLQMKVISKIDWGNRKLGLDLVPRLGTLAVDPHKIGIVSLHQVHQASAENAKAASNRGTLRRKVGKKVLTHHLFLCLRDFGHRIGDDAEIYFYLYDGNTNKMRALSERFLVKIAKDGFSTYVDTSHNCTVFTDLGSSDLNQDLYLIANVMRVGKMLHSESVKKGDKFVSNHSYRRPYGVGVLPLGELGQFDQTVESEEKEYSFKIFQCEEKDYHQLHELIIKKASGKFQPINASTQGHYGLVVSLKLIHGGLSQARIEQPVLFQGTAITKKVGFPDVIMPGDVRNDLFLTLDRGEFERVGISTAKNIEVTTLVLDENGRIIQECIATAAGNPLQAYYKTMVLYHNNSPAWNETVRMFVPIDKFSKAHVRFEFRSCSTRDKSDPKLFGFSFARLMEPGGATIADASHELYVYKCEDILKIQ
;
A
#
# COMPACT_ATOMS: atom_id res chain seq x y z
N MET A 1 22.22 9.20 38.46
CA MET A 1 22.77 7.91 38.90
C MET A 1 22.96 7.04 37.66
N TRP A 2 24.04 6.26 37.57
CA TRP A 2 24.26 5.31 36.47
C TRP A 2 23.43 4.06 36.71
N ILE A 3 22.70 3.63 35.68
CA ILE A 3 21.81 2.47 35.70
C ILE A 3 22.43 1.40 34.80
N PRO A 4 22.77 0.21 35.33
CA PRO A 4 23.27 -0.88 34.51
C PRO A 4 22.25 -1.32 33.46
N THR A 5 22.70 -1.63 32.26
CA THR A 5 21.87 -2.13 31.16
C THR A 5 22.36 -3.51 30.73
N SER A 6 21.45 -4.49 30.63
CA SER A 6 21.76 -5.82 30.10
C SER A 6 21.38 -5.92 28.63
N ASN A 7 22.30 -6.43 27.77
CA ASN A 7 22.05 -6.69 26.35
C ASN A 7 21.55 -5.49 25.54
N LYS A 8 22.00 -4.28 25.88
CA LYS A 8 21.64 -3.06 25.16
C LYS A 8 22.76 -2.68 24.20
N TYR A 9 22.43 -2.49 22.94
CA TYR A 9 23.39 -2.13 21.90
C TYR A 9 22.93 -0.87 21.19
N GLY A 10 23.85 -0.21 20.50
CA GLY A 10 23.55 0.98 19.73
C GLY A 10 24.44 1.15 18.52
N VAL A 11 24.03 2.04 17.63
CA VAL A 11 24.83 2.50 16.51
C VAL A 11 24.95 4.01 16.59
N ALA A 12 26.16 4.54 16.44
CA ALA A 12 26.40 5.97 16.37
C ALA A 12 25.77 6.56 15.10
N ILE A 13 24.89 7.55 15.25
CA ILE A 13 24.24 8.27 14.14
C ILE A 13 24.95 9.59 13.79
N HIS A 14 25.86 10.04 14.65
CA HIS A 14 26.70 11.23 14.45
C HIS A 14 28.14 10.95 14.93
N ASN A 15 29.10 11.70 14.37
CA ASN A 15 30.49 11.66 14.83
C ASN A 15 30.59 12.35 16.20
N TRP A 16 31.24 11.69 17.16
CA TRP A 16 31.51 12.19 18.50
C TRP A 16 33.01 12.11 18.77
N HIS A 17 33.65 13.26 18.98
CA HIS A 17 35.11 13.32 19.14
C HIS A 17 35.60 12.92 20.54
N GLY A 18 34.68 12.74 21.50
CA GLY A 18 35.03 12.33 22.85
C GLY A 18 35.56 13.47 23.72
N ASP A 19 35.12 14.71 23.47
CA ASP A 19 35.60 15.96 24.11
C ASP A 19 35.13 16.12 25.58
N VAL A 20 35.17 15.05 26.35
CA VAL A 20 34.83 15.01 27.77
C VAL A 20 35.78 14.08 28.52
N THR A 21 35.88 14.25 29.84
CA THR A 21 36.60 13.31 30.71
C THR A 21 36.00 11.91 30.55
N HIS A 22 36.84 10.92 30.23
CA HIS A 22 36.44 9.54 29.90
C HIS A 22 35.59 9.40 28.61
N GLY A 23 35.61 10.37 27.71
CA GLY A 23 34.92 10.30 26.42
C GLY A 23 35.43 9.15 25.53
N LEU A 24 34.50 8.40 24.95
CA LEU A 24 34.78 7.42 23.90
C LEU A 24 34.46 8.05 22.56
N ALA A 25 35.47 8.40 21.77
CA ALA A 25 35.26 8.93 20.43
C ALA A 25 34.66 7.87 19.49
N LEU A 26 33.58 8.23 18.80
CA LEU A 26 32.77 7.39 17.90
C LEU A 26 32.63 8.06 16.54
N ASP A 27 32.66 7.25 15.49
CA ASP A 27 32.37 7.67 14.13
C ASP A 27 30.96 7.18 13.73
N VAL A 28 30.30 7.87 12.79
CA VAL A 28 28.99 7.45 12.26
C VAL A 28 29.06 5.99 11.80
N GLY A 29 28.14 5.17 12.31
CA GLY A 29 28.07 3.74 12.06
C GLY A 29 28.83 2.87 13.04
N ASP A 30 29.58 3.44 14.00
CA ASP A 30 30.24 2.67 15.06
C ASP A 30 29.18 1.93 15.90
N PHE A 31 29.38 0.62 16.03
CA PHE A 31 28.61 -0.21 16.95
C PHE A 31 29.12 0.00 18.37
N VAL A 32 28.19 0.13 19.32
CA VAL A 32 28.51 0.28 20.74
C VAL A 32 27.72 -0.72 21.58
N GLU A 33 28.41 -1.35 22.52
CA GLU A 33 27.79 -2.09 23.61
C GLU A 33 27.57 -1.13 24.78
N ILE A 34 26.31 -0.99 25.22
CA ILE A 34 25.93 -0.07 26.27
C ILE A 34 25.89 -0.86 27.58
N LEU A 35 26.78 -0.50 28.51
CA LEU A 35 26.93 -1.14 29.81
C LEU A 35 26.08 -0.45 30.87
N GLU A 36 26.05 0.88 30.85
CA GLU A 36 25.30 1.70 31.80
C GLU A 36 24.71 2.94 31.11
N GLU A 37 23.64 3.49 31.70
CA GLU A 37 22.99 4.70 31.21
C GLU A 37 22.62 5.68 32.33
N THR A 38 22.60 6.97 32.00
CA THR A 38 22.01 8.05 32.80
C THR A 38 20.89 8.73 32.01
N THR A 39 20.36 9.86 32.48
CA THR A 39 19.37 10.65 31.73
C THR A 39 19.86 11.05 30.33
N HIS A 40 21.15 11.40 30.17
CA HIS A 40 21.68 11.96 28.93
C HIS A 40 22.88 11.23 28.34
N TRP A 41 23.54 10.37 29.11
CA TRP A 41 24.77 9.70 28.70
C TRP A 41 24.66 8.18 28.73
N PHE A 42 25.37 7.55 27.81
CA PHE A 42 25.70 6.14 27.84
C PHE A 42 27.17 5.96 28.24
N ARG A 43 27.44 4.83 28.88
CA ARG A 43 28.78 4.32 29.16
C ARG A 43 28.89 2.93 28.55
N GLY A 44 29.92 2.72 27.75
CA GLY A 44 30.00 1.50 26.95
C GLY A 44 31.33 1.29 26.26
N THR A 45 31.38 0.28 25.41
CA THR A 45 32.55 -0.11 24.61
C THR A 45 32.24 -0.03 23.12
N CYS A 46 33.28 0.11 22.31
CA CYS A 46 33.18 0.02 20.85
C CYS A 46 34.15 -1.06 20.36
N PRO A 47 33.75 -2.00 19.49
CA PRO A 47 34.63 -3.05 18.97
C PRO A 47 35.87 -2.51 18.24
N ARG A 48 35.81 -1.29 17.70
CA ARG A 48 36.96 -0.60 17.10
C ARG A 48 38.04 -0.23 18.13
N LYS A 49 37.65 -0.07 19.40
CA LYS A 49 38.51 0.28 20.53
C LYS A 49 38.15 -0.63 21.73
N PRO A 50 38.36 -1.96 21.62
CA PRO A 50 37.76 -2.93 22.53
C PRO A 50 38.28 -2.82 23.98
N ARG A 51 39.46 -2.23 24.17
CA ARG A 51 40.08 -2.03 25.50
C ARG A 51 39.67 -0.72 26.19
N LYS A 52 38.82 0.12 25.58
CA LYS A 52 38.42 1.42 26.14
C LYS A 52 36.92 1.43 26.44
N VAL A 53 36.58 1.50 27.72
CA VAL A 53 35.23 1.86 28.18
C VAL A 53 35.17 3.38 28.27
N GLY A 54 34.12 4.01 27.78
CA GLY A 54 33.97 5.46 27.91
C GLY A 54 32.56 5.96 27.67
N LEU A 55 32.43 7.28 27.76
CA LEU A 55 31.17 8.02 27.75
C LEU A 55 30.84 8.56 26.37
N PHE A 56 29.57 8.46 26.00
CA PHE A 56 29.03 9.02 24.77
C PHE A 56 27.57 9.45 24.97
N PRO A 57 27.11 10.55 24.34
CA PRO A 57 25.76 11.07 24.56
C PRO A 57 24.68 10.14 24.00
N LYS A 58 23.54 10.05 24.68
CA LYS A 58 22.39 9.27 24.19
C LYS A 58 21.87 9.77 22.85
N THR A 59 21.89 11.08 22.63
CA THR A 59 21.43 11.73 21.40
C THR A 59 22.24 11.36 20.16
N TYR A 60 23.45 10.81 20.34
CA TYR A 60 24.33 10.40 19.23
C TYR A 60 24.18 8.92 18.90
N ILE A 61 23.36 8.17 19.64
CA ILE A 61 23.23 6.72 19.51
C ILE A 61 21.78 6.33 19.22
N GLN A 62 21.58 5.63 18.12
CA GLN A 62 20.35 4.87 17.91
C GLN A 62 20.43 3.56 18.70
N ALA A 63 19.87 3.55 19.90
CA ALA A 63 19.80 2.35 20.72
C ALA A 63 18.84 1.31 20.11
N ARG A 64 19.20 0.03 20.22
CA ARG A 64 18.37 -1.12 19.82
C ARG A 64 18.40 -2.16 20.93
N THR A 65 17.23 -2.73 21.23
CA THR A 65 17.03 -3.76 22.26
C THR A 65 16.83 -5.17 21.70
N ALA A 66 17.04 -5.38 20.40
CA ALA A 66 16.74 -6.65 19.75
C ALA A 66 17.95 -7.61 19.73
N LYS A 67 17.70 -8.90 20.02
CA LYS A 67 18.57 -9.99 19.59
C LYS A 67 18.60 -9.97 18.06
N LEU A 68 19.70 -9.48 17.49
CA LEU A 68 19.92 -9.52 16.06
C LEU A 68 19.95 -10.99 15.61
N ASP A 69 19.44 -11.28 14.41
CA ASP A 69 19.62 -12.57 13.76
C ASP A 69 21.12 -12.96 13.81
N PRO A 70 21.49 -14.12 14.39
CA PRO A 70 22.87 -14.55 14.51
C PRO A 70 23.62 -14.56 13.18
N VAL A 71 22.95 -14.90 12.07
CA VAL A 71 23.53 -14.95 10.72
C VAL A 71 23.83 -13.53 10.22
N VAL A 72 23.00 -12.55 10.55
CA VAL A 72 23.26 -11.13 10.22
C VAL A 72 24.46 -10.61 11.02
N GLY A 73 24.55 -10.99 12.30
CA GLY A 73 25.69 -10.68 13.15
C GLY A 73 26.99 -11.26 12.59
N GLU A 74 26.98 -12.57 12.29
CA GLU A 74 28.11 -13.27 11.70
C GLU A 74 28.53 -12.69 10.35
N CYS A 75 27.58 -12.42 9.45
CA CYS A 75 27.86 -11.79 8.16
C CYS A 75 28.60 -10.46 8.32
N THR A 76 28.24 -9.67 9.35
CA THR A 76 28.93 -8.41 9.65
C THR A 76 30.38 -8.63 10.09
N LEU A 77 30.64 -9.64 10.92
CA LEU A 77 31.98 -9.96 11.40
C LEU A 77 32.88 -10.50 10.28
N VAL A 78 32.35 -11.42 9.48
CA VAL A 78 33.06 -12.00 8.32
C VAL A 78 33.44 -10.92 7.31
N LEU A 79 32.52 -9.99 7.00
CA LEU A 79 32.82 -8.89 6.10
C LEU A 79 33.92 -7.96 6.62
N ARG A 80 34.01 -7.75 7.95
CA ARG A 80 35.09 -6.97 8.56
C ARG A 80 36.43 -7.68 8.42
N GLU A 81 36.49 -8.96 8.78
CA GLU A 81 37.71 -9.77 8.64
C GLU A 81 38.17 -9.86 7.18
N TRP A 82 37.25 -10.19 6.27
CA TRP A 82 37.55 -10.26 4.84
C TRP A 82 37.98 -8.92 4.25
N SER A 83 37.51 -7.79 4.80
CA SER A 83 37.94 -6.47 4.33
C SER A 83 39.43 -6.20 4.57
N GLU A 84 39.98 -6.69 5.68
CA GLU A 84 41.41 -6.55 5.98
C GLU A 84 42.25 -7.47 5.07
N ILE A 85 41.77 -8.70 4.82
CA ILE A 85 42.40 -9.62 3.87
C ILE A 85 42.33 -9.06 2.44
N TRP A 86 41.19 -8.50 2.04
CA TRP A 86 40.97 -7.90 0.74
C TRP A 86 41.94 -6.73 0.45
N LYS A 87 42.18 -5.87 1.45
CA LYS A 87 43.20 -4.81 1.36
C LYS A 87 44.61 -5.37 1.20
N LYS A 88 44.97 -6.45 1.93
CA LYS A 88 46.27 -7.12 1.78
C LYS A 88 46.47 -7.69 0.38
N LEU A 89 45.46 -8.38 -0.16
CA LEU A 89 45.50 -8.94 -1.52
C LEU A 89 45.75 -7.87 -2.60
N PHE A 90 45.27 -6.64 -2.39
CA PHE A 90 45.56 -5.52 -3.28
C PHE A 90 47.05 -5.13 -3.24
N VAL A 91 47.61 -5.00 -2.04
CA VAL A 91 49.03 -4.65 -1.84
C VAL A 91 49.95 -5.74 -2.41
N GLU A 92 49.57 -7.01 -2.22
CA GLU A 92 50.30 -8.19 -2.71
C GLU A 92 50.09 -8.46 -4.22
N ARG A 93 49.26 -7.67 -4.90
CA ARG A 93 48.93 -7.79 -6.34
C ARG A 93 48.31 -9.14 -6.74
N GLU A 94 47.55 -9.74 -5.84
CA GLU A 94 46.79 -10.99 -6.07
C GLU A 94 45.43 -10.69 -6.74
N GLU A 95 45.47 -10.18 -7.98
CA GLU A 95 44.31 -9.59 -8.69
C GLU A 95 43.08 -10.51 -8.79
N TYR A 96 43.30 -11.80 -9.06
CA TYR A 96 42.21 -12.77 -9.17
C TYR A 96 41.49 -12.97 -7.84
N LYS A 97 42.24 -13.15 -6.74
CA LYS A 97 41.69 -13.32 -5.39
C LYS A 97 41.01 -12.04 -4.94
N PHE A 98 41.64 -10.88 -5.17
CA PHE A 98 41.08 -9.56 -4.87
C PHE A 98 39.72 -9.33 -5.53
N THR A 99 39.63 -9.59 -6.84
CA THR A 99 38.40 -9.39 -7.62
C THR A 99 37.31 -10.39 -7.23
N SER A 100 37.69 -11.65 -7.01
CA SER A 100 36.76 -12.71 -6.61
C SER A 100 36.19 -12.45 -5.22
N LEU A 101 37.03 -12.08 -4.26
CA LEU A 101 36.62 -11.77 -2.89
C LEU A 101 35.67 -10.56 -2.85
N ARG A 102 35.98 -9.50 -3.61
CA ARG A 102 35.10 -8.32 -3.75
C ARG A 102 33.69 -8.71 -4.20
N LYS A 103 33.57 -9.57 -5.21
CA LYS A 103 32.26 -10.03 -5.72
C LYS A 103 31.45 -10.77 -4.64
N VAL A 104 32.10 -11.65 -3.87
CA VAL A 104 31.42 -12.38 -2.80
C VAL A 104 31.05 -11.45 -1.64
N MET A 105 31.92 -10.52 -1.25
CA MET A 105 31.63 -9.52 -0.22
C MET A 105 30.42 -8.65 -0.58
N LEU A 106 30.33 -8.15 -1.81
CA LEU A 106 29.16 -7.40 -2.28
C LEU A 106 27.90 -8.27 -2.28
N GLY A 107 28.02 -9.52 -2.70
CA GLY A 107 26.92 -10.48 -2.65
C GLY A 107 26.47 -10.86 -1.24
N LEU A 108 27.34 -10.76 -0.23
CA LEU A 108 27.01 -10.94 1.19
C LEU A 108 26.34 -9.70 1.77
N LEU A 109 26.83 -8.51 1.42
CA LEU A 109 26.21 -7.23 1.80
C LEU A 109 24.75 -7.15 1.34
N GLU A 110 24.48 -7.56 0.09
CA GLU A 110 23.12 -7.60 -0.45
C GLU A 110 22.23 -8.59 0.29
N SER A 111 22.71 -9.82 0.51
CA SER A 111 21.94 -10.83 1.27
C SER A 111 21.70 -10.40 2.72
N ARG A 112 22.65 -9.69 3.35
CA ARG A 112 22.48 -9.11 4.69
C ARG A 112 21.42 -8.02 4.71
N ARG A 113 21.37 -7.17 3.68
CA ARG A 113 20.34 -6.13 3.53
C ARG A 113 18.94 -6.77 3.43
N GLU A 114 18.83 -7.83 2.66
CA GLU A 114 17.59 -8.60 2.46
C GLU A 114 17.13 -9.35 3.72
N LEU A 115 18.06 -9.94 4.50
CA LEU A 115 17.70 -10.52 5.81
C LEU A 115 17.17 -9.47 6.80
N LEU A 116 17.64 -8.22 6.69
CA LEU A 116 17.21 -7.11 7.54
C LEU A 116 15.94 -6.42 7.09
N SER A 117 15.44 -6.66 5.87
CA SER A 117 14.29 -5.94 5.31
C SER A 117 12.95 -6.38 5.90
N ALA A 118 12.91 -7.51 6.62
CA ALA A 118 11.70 -8.10 7.19
C ALA A 118 10.58 -8.39 6.17
N THR A 119 10.93 -8.57 4.89
CA THR A 119 9.99 -8.85 3.79
C THR A 119 9.91 -10.33 3.41
N LEU A 120 10.64 -11.20 4.12
CA LEU A 120 10.74 -12.62 3.80
C LEU A 120 9.83 -13.45 4.71
N THR A 121 9.22 -14.50 4.14
CA THR A 121 8.56 -15.55 4.94
C THR A 121 9.60 -16.36 5.72
N GLN A 122 9.19 -17.14 6.71
CA GLN A 122 10.11 -17.96 7.52
C GLN A 122 10.96 -18.90 6.65
N ASP A 123 10.35 -19.58 5.68
CA ASP A 123 11.05 -20.48 4.75
C ASP A 123 12.07 -19.72 3.89
N GLN A 124 11.69 -18.54 3.38
CA GLN A 124 12.58 -17.70 2.58
C GLN A 124 13.75 -17.15 3.40
N THR A 125 13.50 -16.76 4.65
CA THR A 125 14.55 -16.35 5.59
C THR A 125 15.53 -17.49 5.81
N TYR A 126 15.03 -18.71 6.06
CA TYR A 126 15.88 -19.89 6.25
C TYR A 126 16.72 -20.22 5.01
N ASP A 127 16.12 -20.20 3.82
CA ASP A 127 16.81 -20.42 2.56
C ASP A 127 17.89 -19.35 2.28
N LEU A 128 17.59 -18.09 2.59
CA LEU A 128 18.55 -17.00 2.44
C LEU A 128 19.68 -17.12 3.46
N GLN A 129 19.39 -17.45 4.71
CA GLN A 129 20.40 -17.72 5.74
C GLN A 129 21.33 -18.86 5.27
N MET A 130 20.77 -19.98 4.79
CA MET A 130 21.54 -21.10 4.21
C MET A 130 22.45 -20.65 3.06
N LYS A 131 21.95 -19.77 2.18
CA LYS A 131 22.74 -19.21 1.08
C LYS A 131 23.87 -18.29 1.56
N VAL A 132 23.62 -17.49 2.61
CA VAL A 132 24.64 -16.64 3.24
C VAL A 132 25.74 -17.49 3.86
N ILE A 133 25.36 -18.48 4.67
CA ILE A 133 26.30 -19.41 5.30
C ILE A 133 27.14 -20.15 4.27
N SER A 134 26.52 -20.68 3.21
CA SER A 134 27.26 -21.36 2.14
C SER A 134 28.30 -20.46 1.45
N LYS A 135 28.02 -19.16 1.29
CA LYS A 135 28.99 -18.19 0.75
C LYS A 135 30.12 -17.89 1.75
N ILE A 136 29.79 -17.75 3.03
CA ILE A 136 30.77 -17.52 4.11
C ILE A 136 31.74 -18.71 4.16
N ASP A 137 31.22 -19.94 4.26
CA ASP A 137 32.05 -21.13 4.38
C ASP A 137 32.92 -21.35 3.13
N TRP A 138 32.38 -21.06 1.94
CA TRP A 138 33.16 -21.08 0.69
C TRP A 138 34.30 -20.05 0.71
N GLY A 139 34.02 -18.82 1.15
CA GLY A 139 35.02 -17.76 1.19
C GLY A 139 36.08 -18.00 2.25
N ASN A 140 35.71 -18.42 3.46
CA ASN A 140 36.65 -18.79 4.51
C ASN A 140 37.61 -19.87 4.02
N ARG A 141 37.08 -20.91 3.36
CA ARG A 141 37.92 -21.96 2.77
C ARG A 141 38.85 -21.44 1.68
N LYS A 142 38.39 -20.54 0.80
CA LYS A 142 39.23 -19.95 -0.26
C LYS A 142 40.31 -19.01 0.29
N LEU A 143 40.09 -18.42 1.45
CA LEU A 143 41.05 -17.58 2.16
C LEU A 143 41.93 -18.35 3.13
N GLY A 144 41.70 -19.66 3.32
CA GLY A 144 42.45 -20.49 4.27
C GLY A 144 42.11 -20.19 5.73
N LEU A 145 40.91 -19.68 6.01
CA LEU A 145 40.40 -19.41 7.35
C LEU A 145 39.74 -20.66 7.96
N ASP A 146 39.54 -20.61 9.28
CA ASP A 146 38.96 -21.71 10.05
C ASP A 146 37.53 -22.05 9.62
N LEU A 147 37.21 -23.35 9.66
CA LEU A 147 35.87 -23.85 9.46
C LEU A 147 35.07 -23.69 10.75
N VAL A 148 33.90 -23.06 10.66
CA VAL A 148 32.96 -22.93 11.78
C VAL A 148 32.01 -24.14 11.78
N PRO A 149 31.94 -24.95 12.86
CA PRO A 149 30.97 -26.05 12.99
C PRO A 149 29.53 -25.52 13.13
N ARG A 150 28.58 -26.07 12.35
CA ARG A 150 27.19 -25.55 12.30
C ARG A 150 26.12 -26.63 12.39
N LEU A 151 25.00 -26.26 12.99
CA LEU A 151 23.74 -27.00 12.94
C LEU A 151 22.69 -26.13 12.25
N GLY A 152 22.28 -26.53 11.04
CA GLY A 152 21.47 -25.67 10.19
C GLY A 152 22.19 -24.35 9.92
N THR A 153 21.52 -23.23 10.15
CA THR A 153 22.05 -21.87 9.87
C THR A 153 22.95 -21.33 10.98
N LEU A 154 23.02 -22.01 12.13
CA LEU A 154 23.64 -21.48 13.34
C LEU A 154 25.01 -22.12 13.64
N ALA A 155 25.98 -21.29 14.01
CA ALA A 155 27.25 -21.74 14.57
C ALA A 155 27.02 -22.38 15.95
N VAL A 156 27.70 -23.49 16.20
CA VAL A 156 27.61 -24.20 17.49
C VAL A 156 28.59 -23.59 18.49
N ASP A 157 28.12 -23.36 19.72
CA ASP A 157 28.95 -22.92 20.84
C ASP A 157 29.73 -24.11 21.42
N PRO A 158 31.08 -24.16 21.31
CA PRO A 158 31.88 -25.30 21.77
C PRO A 158 31.75 -25.59 23.27
N HIS A 159 31.35 -24.60 24.07
CA HIS A 159 31.19 -24.74 25.51
C HIS A 159 29.83 -25.32 25.92
N LYS A 160 28.89 -25.44 24.98
CA LYS A 160 27.52 -25.93 25.23
C LYS A 160 27.22 -27.29 24.60
N ILE A 161 28.17 -27.88 23.89
CA ILE A 161 28.01 -29.17 23.20
C ILE A 161 29.05 -30.18 23.71
N GLY A 162 28.68 -31.45 23.77
CA GLY A 162 29.62 -32.52 24.12
C GLY A 162 30.71 -32.68 23.06
N ILE A 163 31.92 -33.04 23.47
CA ILE A 163 33.11 -33.11 22.59
C ILE A 163 32.92 -34.05 21.38
N VAL A 164 32.23 -35.18 21.59
CA VAL A 164 31.92 -36.15 20.52
C VAL A 164 30.94 -35.55 19.52
N SER A 165 29.89 -34.88 20.00
CA SER A 165 28.91 -34.23 19.15
C SER A 165 29.52 -33.05 18.39
N LEU A 166 30.42 -32.28 19.01
CA LEU A 166 31.16 -31.22 18.32
C LEU A 166 32.01 -31.77 17.17
N HIS A 167 32.70 -32.90 17.39
CA HIS A 167 33.47 -33.57 16.36
C HIS A 167 32.60 -34.03 15.19
N GLN A 168 31.44 -34.64 15.47
CA GLN A 168 30.48 -35.05 14.43
C GLN A 168 29.96 -33.85 13.63
N VAL A 169 29.59 -32.76 14.30
CA VAL A 169 29.13 -31.52 13.65
C VAL A 169 30.25 -30.91 12.79
N HIS A 170 31.48 -30.89 13.28
CA HIS A 170 32.63 -30.42 12.53
C HIS A 170 32.88 -31.28 11.28
N GLN A 171 32.83 -32.61 11.41
CA GLN A 171 33.00 -33.53 10.30
C GLN A 171 31.92 -33.33 9.22
N ALA A 172 30.65 -33.26 9.63
CA ALA A 172 29.53 -32.97 8.72
C ALA A 172 29.68 -31.60 8.03
N SER A 173 30.09 -30.57 8.78
CA SER A 173 30.33 -29.23 8.24
C SER A 173 31.47 -29.23 7.21
N ALA A 174 32.54 -29.99 7.46
CA ALA A 174 33.68 -30.12 6.57
C ALA A 174 33.31 -30.87 5.27
N GLU A 175 32.50 -31.93 5.36
CA GLU A 175 31.98 -32.67 4.21
C GLU A 175 31.06 -31.79 3.35
N ASN A 176 30.16 -31.04 3.98
CA ASN A 176 29.28 -30.09 3.29
C ASN A 176 30.07 -28.97 2.58
N ALA A 177 31.09 -28.41 3.23
CA ALA A 177 31.98 -27.42 2.62
C ALA A 177 32.81 -27.99 1.46
N LYS A 178 33.16 -29.29 1.51
CA LYS A 178 33.80 -30.01 0.39
C LYS A 178 32.84 -30.20 -0.78
N ALA A 179 31.62 -30.67 -0.53
CA ALA A 179 30.59 -30.87 -1.55
C ALA A 179 30.21 -29.57 -2.28
N ALA A 180 30.16 -28.44 -1.56
CA ALA A 180 29.86 -27.12 -2.14
C ALA A 180 30.94 -26.61 -3.11
N SER A 181 32.21 -27.04 -2.95
CA SER A 181 33.31 -26.64 -3.85
C SER A 181 33.38 -27.47 -5.13
N ASN A 182 32.83 -28.69 -5.14
CA ASN A 182 32.86 -29.59 -6.31
C ASN A 182 31.72 -29.32 -7.29
N ARG A 183 30.63 -28.70 -6.83
CA ARG A 183 29.60 -28.14 -7.69
C ARG A 183 30.06 -26.74 -8.10
N GLY A 184 30.79 -26.65 -9.21
CA GLY A 184 31.15 -25.37 -9.82
C GLY A 184 29.96 -24.40 -9.91
N THR A 185 30.25 -23.11 -10.04
CA THR A 185 29.31 -21.96 -10.02
C THR A 185 28.19 -21.96 -11.06
N LEU A 186 27.80 -23.10 -11.65
CA LEU A 186 26.54 -23.27 -12.36
C LEU A 186 25.39 -23.38 -11.35
N ARG A 187 25.05 -22.25 -10.73
CA ARG A 187 23.68 -22.06 -10.27
C ARG A 187 22.95 -21.29 -11.36
N ARG A 188 21.94 -21.93 -11.98
CA ARG A 188 20.83 -21.22 -12.63
C ARG A 188 20.50 -20.02 -11.75
N LYS A 189 20.50 -18.81 -12.30
CA LYS A 189 19.87 -17.65 -11.65
C LYS A 189 18.44 -18.08 -11.35
N VAL A 190 18.17 -18.51 -10.11
CA VAL A 190 16.80 -18.53 -9.60
C VAL A 190 16.49 -17.04 -9.53
N GLY A 191 15.67 -16.56 -10.46
CA GLY A 191 15.23 -15.17 -10.47
C GLY A 191 14.69 -14.83 -9.08
N LYS A 192 15.01 -13.63 -8.57
CA LYS A 192 14.38 -13.14 -7.34
C LYS A 192 12.87 -13.27 -7.56
N LYS A 193 12.18 -14.09 -6.76
CA LYS A 193 10.72 -14.16 -6.81
C LYS A 193 10.21 -12.87 -6.18
N VAL A 194 9.82 -11.91 -7.02
CA VAL A 194 9.07 -10.75 -6.56
C VAL A 194 7.68 -11.23 -6.19
N LEU A 195 7.30 -11.08 -4.93
CA LEU A 195 6.02 -11.57 -4.41
C LEU A 195 4.93 -10.50 -4.35
N THR A 196 5.32 -9.23 -4.44
CA THR A 196 4.43 -8.09 -4.30
C THR A 196 4.83 -7.00 -5.27
N HIS A 197 3.82 -6.41 -5.88
CA HIS A 197 3.91 -5.36 -6.88
C HIS A 197 3.02 -4.19 -6.46
N HIS A 198 3.40 -3.00 -6.90
CA HIS A 198 2.63 -1.79 -6.70
C HIS A 198 2.55 -1.04 -8.03
N LEU A 199 1.42 -0.39 -8.30
CA LEU A 199 1.23 0.40 -9.51
C LEU A 199 1.06 1.87 -9.12
N PHE A 200 2.04 2.68 -9.45
CA PHE A 200 1.92 4.13 -9.37
C PHE A 200 1.07 4.64 -10.53
N LEU A 201 0.15 5.55 -10.22
CA LEU A 201 -0.70 6.27 -11.16
C LEU A 201 -0.65 7.75 -10.83
N CYS A 202 -0.52 8.60 -11.85
CA CYS A 202 -0.76 10.02 -11.71
C CYS A 202 -1.55 10.60 -12.89
N LEU A 203 -2.57 11.40 -12.60
CA LEU A 203 -3.31 12.14 -13.61
C LEU A 203 -2.45 13.28 -14.17
N ARG A 204 -2.26 13.30 -15.49
CA ARG A 204 -1.46 14.31 -16.20
C ARG A 204 -2.32 15.37 -16.88
N ASP A 205 -3.37 14.93 -17.57
CA ASP A 205 -4.28 15.84 -18.29
C ASP A 205 -5.71 15.30 -18.30
N PHE A 206 -6.67 16.22 -18.30
CA PHE A 206 -8.10 15.95 -18.45
C PHE A 206 -8.70 16.90 -19.47
N GLY A 207 -8.78 16.45 -20.73
CA GLY A 207 -9.18 17.27 -21.87
C GLY A 207 -10.68 17.57 -21.99
N HIS A 208 -11.52 17.21 -21.02
CA HIS A 208 -12.97 17.40 -21.08
C HIS A 208 -13.43 18.63 -20.31
N ARG A 209 -14.26 19.47 -20.95
CA ARG A 209 -14.92 20.61 -20.31
C ARG A 209 -16.32 20.22 -19.86
N ILE A 210 -16.47 19.89 -18.58
CA ILE A 210 -17.77 19.44 -18.01
C ILE A 210 -18.72 20.62 -17.76
N GLY A 211 -18.20 21.83 -17.49
CA GLY A 211 -19.01 23.02 -17.17
C GLY A 211 -19.52 23.08 -15.71
N ASP A 212 -19.29 22.02 -14.94
CA ASP A 212 -19.47 21.88 -13.50
C ASP A 212 -18.15 21.36 -12.88
N ASP A 213 -18.05 21.28 -11.55
CA ASP A 213 -16.94 20.58 -10.90
C ASP A 213 -17.00 19.08 -11.27
N ALA A 214 -15.85 18.42 -11.29
CA ALA A 214 -15.72 17.01 -11.63
C ALA A 214 -15.03 16.20 -10.53
N GLU A 215 -15.48 14.97 -10.36
CA GLU A 215 -14.83 13.96 -9.54
C GLU A 215 -14.46 12.77 -10.43
N ILE A 216 -13.17 12.45 -10.50
CA ILE A 216 -12.66 11.29 -11.25
C ILE A 216 -12.20 10.24 -10.25
N TYR A 217 -12.88 9.09 -10.28
CA TYR A 217 -12.55 7.94 -9.47
C TYR A 217 -11.74 6.92 -10.27
N PHE A 218 -10.50 6.67 -9.85
CA PHE A 218 -9.61 5.65 -10.40
C PHE A 218 -9.62 4.38 -9.56
N TYR A 219 -9.73 3.22 -10.19
CA TYR A 219 -9.59 1.93 -9.50
C TYR A 219 -9.16 0.83 -10.48
N LEU A 220 -8.55 -0.22 -9.95
CA LEU A 220 -8.19 -1.42 -10.70
C LEU A 220 -9.37 -2.39 -10.75
N TYR A 221 -9.54 -3.03 -11.91
CA TYR A 221 -10.65 -3.93 -12.19
C TYR A 221 -10.17 -5.21 -12.83
N ASP A 222 -10.60 -6.35 -12.30
CA ASP A 222 -10.45 -7.66 -12.92
C ASP A 222 -11.56 -7.82 -13.96
N GLY A 223 -11.21 -7.77 -15.24
CA GLY A 223 -12.15 -7.91 -16.36
C GLY A 223 -12.38 -9.34 -16.80
N ASN A 224 -11.84 -10.35 -16.10
CA ASN A 224 -12.10 -11.75 -16.42
C ASN A 224 -13.61 -12.04 -16.31
N THR A 225 -14.18 -12.59 -17.40
CA THR A 225 -15.62 -12.83 -17.57
C THR A 225 -16.28 -13.58 -16.42
N ASN A 226 -15.53 -14.41 -15.70
CA ASN A 226 -16.05 -15.22 -14.59
C ASN A 226 -16.08 -14.49 -13.22
N LYS A 227 -15.37 -13.36 -13.07
CA LYS A 227 -15.18 -12.70 -11.78
C LYS A 227 -15.57 -11.23 -11.74
N MET A 228 -15.44 -10.51 -12.86
CA MET A 228 -15.73 -9.08 -13.06
C MET A 228 -15.97 -8.28 -11.78
N ARG A 229 -14.88 -7.77 -11.20
CA ARG A 229 -14.93 -7.07 -9.91
C ARG A 229 -13.83 -6.03 -9.74
N ALA A 230 -14.08 -5.05 -8.89
CA ALA A 230 -13.06 -4.11 -8.44
C ALA A 230 -11.99 -4.85 -7.64
N LEU A 231 -10.73 -4.67 -8.04
CA LEU A 231 -9.56 -5.25 -7.39
C LEU A 231 -8.95 -4.29 -6.36
N SER A 232 -9.22 -2.99 -6.46
CA SER A 232 -8.73 -1.97 -5.53
C SER A 232 -9.83 -1.05 -5.02
N GLU A 233 -9.51 -0.33 -3.94
CA GLU A 233 -10.25 0.87 -3.54
C GLU A 233 -10.25 1.92 -4.67
N ARG A 234 -11.13 2.92 -4.52
CA ARG A 234 -11.20 4.07 -5.42
C ARG A 234 -10.23 5.15 -4.96
N PHE A 235 -9.51 5.76 -5.89
CA PHE A 235 -8.73 6.98 -5.71
C PHE A 235 -9.46 8.14 -6.36
N LEU A 236 -9.57 9.29 -5.69
CA LEU A 236 -10.36 10.43 -6.17
C LEU A 236 -9.44 11.59 -6.57
N VAL A 237 -9.62 12.09 -7.79
CA VAL A 237 -9.09 13.38 -8.24
C VAL A 237 -10.24 14.34 -8.48
N LYS A 238 -10.17 15.55 -7.90
CA LYS A 238 -11.18 16.60 -8.05
C LYS A 238 -10.71 17.65 -9.06
N ILE A 239 -11.57 18.02 -9.98
CA ILE A 239 -11.30 19.05 -11.00
C ILE A 239 -12.33 20.14 -10.85
N ALA A 240 -11.88 21.38 -10.64
CA ALA A 240 -12.76 22.53 -10.53
C ALA A 240 -13.34 22.92 -11.90
N LYS A 241 -14.52 23.54 -11.89
CA LYS A 241 -15.23 24.05 -13.07
C LYS A 241 -14.38 24.92 -14.00
N ASP A 242 -13.48 25.74 -13.44
CA ASP A 242 -12.65 26.69 -14.20
C ASP A 242 -11.41 26.04 -14.85
N GLY A 243 -11.25 24.71 -14.72
CA GLY A 243 -10.05 23.98 -15.15
C GLY A 243 -8.91 24.03 -14.12
N PHE A 244 -7.74 23.51 -14.47
CA PHE A 244 -6.55 23.24 -13.62
C PHE A 244 -5.89 24.46 -12.93
N SER A 245 -6.63 25.50 -12.53
CA SER A 245 -6.08 26.76 -12.02
C SER A 245 -5.95 26.85 -10.48
N THR A 246 -6.46 25.91 -9.69
CA THR A 246 -6.54 26.11 -8.22
C THR A 246 -5.95 25.02 -7.33
N TYR A 247 -5.44 23.91 -7.89
CA TYR A 247 -4.76 22.86 -7.13
C TYR A 247 -3.31 22.73 -7.60
N VAL A 248 -2.50 23.75 -7.29
CA VAL A 248 -1.04 23.80 -7.55
C VAL A 248 -0.26 23.02 -6.49
N ASP A 249 -0.84 21.94 -5.95
CA ASP A 249 -0.10 20.97 -5.15
C ASP A 249 -0.12 19.65 -5.93
N THR A 250 0.99 19.39 -6.62
CA THR A 250 1.23 18.21 -7.47
C THR A 250 1.09 16.88 -6.74
N SER A 251 0.93 16.91 -5.41
CA SER A 251 0.72 15.76 -4.54
C SER A 251 -0.68 15.13 -4.67
N HIS A 252 -1.74 15.89 -4.93
CA HIS A 252 -3.12 15.38 -4.80
C HIS A 252 -3.66 14.57 -6.01
N ASN A 253 -2.88 14.44 -7.09
CA ASN A 253 -3.32 13.81 -8.34
C ASN A 253 -2.72 12.41 -8.57
N CYS A 254 -1.89 11.93 -7.65
CA CYS A 254 -1.21 10.66 -7.78
C CYS A 254 -1.60 9.67 -6.67
N THR A 255 -1.59 8.38 -6.99
CA THR A 255 -1.77 7.28 -6.05
C THR A 255 -0.82 6.12 -6.36
N VAL A 256 -0.46 5.34 -5.34
CA VAL A 256 0.11 4.00 -5.51
C VAL A 256 -0.95 2.97 -5.15
N PHE A 257 -1.36 2.15 -6.11
CA PHE A 257 -2.09 0.91 -5.86
C PHE A 257 -1.13 -0.11 -5.28
N THR A 258 -1.47 -0.63 -4.10
CA THR A 258 -0.59 -1.50 -3.31
C THR A 258 -1.11 -2.92 -3.25
N ASP A 259 -0.24 -3.84 -2.81
CA ASP A 259 -0.59 -5.22 -2.49
C ASP A 259 -1.02 -6.07 -3.70
N LEU A 260 -0.53 -5.75 -4.89
CA LEU A 260 -0.82 -6.50 -6.10
C LEU A 260 0.05 -7.76 -6.18
N GLY A 261 -0.60 -8.89 -6.41
CA GLY A 261 0.05 -10.18 -6.64
C GLY A 261 0.46 -10.37 -8.10
N SER A 262 1.39 -11.29 -8.35
CA SER A 262 1.74 -11.66 -9.73
C SER A 262 0.55 -12.30 -10.47
N SER A 263 -0.37 -12.94 -9.76
CA SER A 263 -1.61 -13.45 -10.38
C SER A 263 -2.54 -12.33 -10.82
N ASP A 264 -2.55 -11.19 -10.12
CA ASP A 264 -3.41 -10.05 -10.47
C ASP A 264 -2.89 -9.34 -11.72
N LEU A 265 -1.57 -9.20 -11.84
CA LEU A 265 -0.93 -8.57 -13.01
C LEU A 265 -1.02 -9.41 -14.29
N ASN A 266 -1.10 -10.72 -14.15
CA ASN A 266 -1.21 -11.66 -15.28
C ASN A 266 -2.67 -11.94 -15.69
N GLN A 267 -3.64 -11.31 -15.05
CA GLN A 267 -5.06 -11.37 -15.42
C GLN A 267 -5.42 -10.27 -16.42
N ASP A 268 -6.67 -10.29 -16.89
CA ASP A 268 -7.26 -9.20 -17.69
C ASP A 268 -7.51 -7.98 -16.80
N LEU A 269 -6.42 -7.30 -16.43
CA LEU A 269 -6.42 -6.16 -15.53
C LEU A 269 -6.71 -4.87 -16.31
N TYR A 270 -7.60 -4.04 -15.76
CA TYR A 270 -7.95 -2.75 -16.32
C TYR A 270 -7.84 -1.64 -15.28
N LEU A 271 -7.43 -0.46 -15.71
CA LEU A 271 -7.62 0.77 -14.97
C LEU A 271 -8.95 1.41 -15.41
N ILE A 272 -9.82 1.69 -14.45
CA ILE A 272 -11.09 2.36 -14.70
C ILE A 272 -11.00 3.80 -14.21
N ALA A 273 -11.46 4.75 -15.03
CA ALA A 273 -11.65 6.14 -14.68
C ALA A 273 -13.14 6.48 -14.74
N ASN A 274 -13.81 6.50 -13.59
CA ASN A 274 -15.23 6.82 -13.48
C ASN A 274 -15.39 8.33 -13.20
N VAL A 275 -15.94 9.06 -14.17
CA VAL A 275 -16.03 10.52 -14.14
C VAL A 275 -17.45 10.93 -13.79
N MET A 276 -17.57 11.68 -12.70
CA MET A 276 -18.82 12.23 -12.20
C MET A 276 -18.78 13.76 -12.33
N ARG A 277 -19.90 14.36 -12.73
CA ARG A 277 -20.11 15.80 -12.66
C ARG A 277 -20.79 16.16 -11.34
N VAL A 278 -20.33 17.22 -10.68
CA VAL A 278 -20.78 17.66 -9.37
C VAL A 278 -21.36 19.06 -9.47
N GLY A 279 -22.66 19.19 -9.29
CA GLY A 279 -23.34 20.46 -9.44
C GLY A 279 -24.85 20.36 -9.20
N LYS A 280 -25.62 21.33 -9.71
CA LYS A 280 -27.08 21.34 -9.61
C LYS A 280 -27.72 20.17 -10.35
N MET A 281 -28.92 19.74 -9.97
CA MET A 281 -29.58 18.58 -10.60
C MET A 281 -29.78 18.78 -12.12
N LEU A 282 -30.30 19.94 -12.53
CA LEU A 282 -30.44 20.34 -13.92
C LEU A 282 -29.29 21.27 -14.32
N HIS A 283 -28.65 21.00 -15.45
CA HIS A 283 -27.63 21.88 -16.00
C HIS A 283 -28.31 23.05 -16.75
N SER A 284 -28.04 24.29 -16.35
CA SER A 284 -28.46 25.48 -17.09
C SER A 284 -27.24 26.22 -17.63
N GLU A 285 -27.09 26.28 -18.96
CA GLU A 285 -26.02 27.06 -19.62
C GLU A 285 -26.21 28.58 -19.44
N SER A 286 -27.41 29.02 -19.06
CA SER A 286 -27.80 30.43 -18.94
C SER A 286 -27.59 31.03 -17.54
N VAL A 287 -26.34 31.03 -17.06
CA VAL A 287 -26.00 31.83 -15.87
C VAL A 287 -25.71 33.26 -16.33
N LYS A 288 -26.69 34.17 -16.13
CA LYS A 288 -26.44 35.62 -16.24
C LYS A 288 -25.34 36.01 -15.24
N LYS A 289 -24.25 36.61 -15.72
CA LYS A 289 -23.21 37.23 -14.89
C LYS A 289 -23.86 38.23 -13.93
N GLY A 290 -23.98 37.87 -12.66
CA GLY A 290 -24.52 38.79 -11.63
C GLY A 290 -25.06 38.12 -10.38
N ASP A 291 -25.55 36.88 -10.46
CA ASP A 291 -26.17 36.24 -9.30
C ASP A 291 -25.18 35.36 -8.52
N LYS A 292 -24.72 35.89 -7.38
CA LYS A 292 -24.11 35.07 -6.31
C LYS A 292 -25.21 34.27 -5.60
N PHE A 293 -25.82 33.29 -6.28
CA PHE A 293 -26.70 32.33 -5.63
C PHE A 293 -25.90 31.16 -5.09
N VAL A 294 -25.69 31.15 -3.78
CA VAL A 294 -25.13 30.01 -3.03
C VAL A 294 -26.23 28.95 -2.90
N SER A 295 -26.37 28.05 -3.86
CA SER A 295 -27.09 26.79 -3.64
C SER A 295 -26.18 25.86 -2.84
N ASN A 296 -26.55 25.50 -1.60
CA ASN A 296 -25.73 24.71 -0.68
C ASN A 296 -25.65 23.20 -1.00
N HIS A 297 -26.36 22.70 -2.01
CA HIS A 297 -26.39 21.28 -2.35
C HIS A 297 -25.92 21.03 -3.78
N SER A 298 -24.84 20.25 -3.90
CA SER A 298 -24.32 19.74 -5.17
C SER A 298 -24.55 18.23 -5.22
N TYR A 299 -25.05 17.74 -6.37
CA TYR A 299 -25.29 16.33 -6.63
C TYR A 299 -24.21 15.76 -7.54
N ARG A 300 -23.75 14.55 -7.20
CA ARG A 300 -22.90 13.75 -8.10
C ARG A 300 -23.79 13.08 -9.12
N ARG A 301 -23.51 13.32 -10.40
CA ARG A 301 -24.26 12.74 -11.52
C ARG A 301 -23.29 12.06 -12.47
N PRO A 302 -23.70 10.97 -13.14
CA PRO A 302 -22.95 10.37 -14.22
C PRO A 302 -22.48 11.37 -15.27
N TYR A 303 -21.23 11.24 -15.71
CA TYR A 303 -20.72 11.93 -16.90
C TYR A 303 -20.15 10.93 -17.90
N GLY A 304 -19.24 10.05 -17.48
CA GLY A 304 -18.68 9.04 -18.37
C GLY A 304 -17.63 8.16 -17.72
N VAL A 305 -17.23 7.09 -18.41
CA VAL A 305 -16.23 6.14 -17.94
C VAL A 305 -15.16 5.92 -19.00
N GLY A 306 -13.89 5.98 -18.58
CA GLY A 306 -12.74 5.56 -19.36
C GLY A 306 -12.22 4.21 -18.87
N VAL A 307 -11.75 3.38 -19.80
CA VAL A 307 -11.17 2.05 -19.51
C VAL A 307 -9.84 1.94 -20.23
N LEU A 308 -8.78 1.63 -19.48
CA LEU A 308 -7.43 1.40 -19.99
C LEU A 308 -7.01 -0.05 -19.68
N PRO A 309 -6.81 -0.90 -20.71
CA PRO A 309 -6.25 -2.24 -20.52
C PRO A 309 -4.81 -2.17 -20.03
N LEU A 310 -4.48 -2.96 -19.00
CA LEU A 310 -3.15 -2.98 -18.39
C LEU A 310 -2.34 -4.24 -18.73
N GLY A 311 -2.77 -5.05 -19.71
CA GLY A 311 -2.08 -6.29 -20.09
C GLY A 311 -0.62 -6.10 -20.54
N GLU A 312 -0.27 -4.91 -21.02
CA GLU A 312 1.13 -4.56 -21.37
C GLU A 312 2.02 -4.33 -20.12
N LEU A 313 1.44 -4.18 -18.92
CA LEU A 313 2.19 -4.08 -17.66
C LEU A 313 3.05 -5.33 -17.39
N GLY A 314 2.64 -6.50 -17.87
CA GLY A 314 3.41 -7.74 -17.74
C GLY A 314 4.76 -7.72 -18.47
N GLN A 315 4.93 -6.86 -19.49
CA GLN A 315 6.21 -6.71 -20.19
C GLN A 315 7.24 -5.91 -19.39
N PHE A 316 6.82 -5.21 -18.32
CA PHE A 316 7.72 -4.46 -17.43
C PHE A 316 8.47 -5.38 -16.45
N ASP A 317 8.13 -6.68 -16.40
CA ASP A 317 8.69 -7.69 -15.50
C ASP A 317 10.21 -7.97 -15.73
N GLN A 318 10.80 -7.50 -16.84
CA GLN A 318 12.20 -7.80 -17.18
C GLN A 318 13.19 -6.69 -16.86
N THR A 319 12.76 -5.50 -16.43
CA THR A 319 13.67 -4.39 -16.10
C THR A 319 13.59 -4.06 -14.61
N VAL A 320 14.76 -4.00 -13.95
CA VAL A 320 14.88 -3.68 -12.52
C VAL A 320 14.41 -2.25 -12.21
N GLU A 321 14.26 -1.41 -13.23
CA GLU A 321 13.63 -0.09 -13.15
C GLU A 321 12.62 0.04 -14.28
N SER A 322 11.33 0.01 -13.94
CA SER A 322 10.25 0.35 -14.86
C SER A 322 10.23 1.88 -14.99
N GLU A 323 10.44 2.42 -16.20
CA GLU A 323 10.23 3.84 -16.47
C GLU A 323 8.74 4.20 -16.37
N GLU A 324 8.47 5.44 -15.97
CA GLU A 324 7.13 5.99 -15.97
C GLU A 324 6.67 6.24 -17.41
N LYS A 325 5.51 5.71 -17.78
CA LYS A 325 4.94 5.85 -19.14
C LYS A 325 3.60 6.55 -19.11
N GLU A 326 3.37 7.41 -20.10
CA GLU A 326 2.10 8.11 -20.28
C GLU A 326 1.15 7.31 -21.19
N TYR A 327 -0.11 7.27 -20.79
CA TYR A 327 -1.20 6.59 -21.48
C TYR A 327 -2.36 7.56 -21.66
N SER A 328 -2.87 7.66 -22.89
CA SER A 328 -4.05 8.45 -23.23
C SER A 328 -5.20 7.52 -23.61
N PHE A 329 -6.39 7.75 -23.05
CA PHE A 329 -7.59 6.98 -23.37
C PHE A 329 -8.86 7.82 -23.35
N LYS A 330 -9.87 7.36 -24.10
CA LYS A 330 -11.14 8.06 -24.30
C LYS A 330 -12.11 7.77 -23.17
N ILE A 331 -13.01 8.72 -22.92
CA ILE A 331 -14.17 8.58 -22.04
C ILE A 331 -15.39 8.27 -22.88
N PHE A 332 -16.20 7.33 -22.41
CA PHE A 332 -17.43 6.90 -23.04
C PHE A 332 -18.63 7.25 -22.15
N GLN A 333 -19.79 7.40 -22.77
CA GLN A 333 -21.08 7.60 -22.12
C GLN A 333 -22.08 6.55 -22.61
N CYS A 334 -23.11 6.30 -21.81
CA CYS A 334 -24.25 5.44 -22.14
C CYS A 334 -25.55 6.05 -21.59
N GLU A 335 -26.66 5.33 -21.73
CA GLU A 335 -27.89 5.67 -21.01
C GLU A 335 -27.66 5.61 -19.48
N GLU A 336 -28.20 6.57 -18.73
CA GLU A 336 -27.95 6.68 -17.28
C GLU A 336 -28.31 5.41 -16.49
N LYS A 337 -29.31 4.63 -16.96
CA LYS A 337 -29.72 3.37 -16.33
C LYS A 337 -28.64 2.29 -16.38
N ASP A 338 -27.77 2.32 -17.39
CA ASP A 338 -26.70 1.35 -17.63
C ASP A 338 -25.34 1.84 -17.11
N TYR A 339 -25.29 3.04 -16.51
CA TYR A 339 -24.04 3.68 -16.11
C TYR A 339 -23.24 2.85 -15.10
N HIS A 340 -23.93 2.21 -14.15
CA HIS A 340 -23.33 1.36 -13.10
C HIS A 340 -22.47 0.20 -13.65
N GLN A 341 -22.72 -0.21 -14.90
CA GLN A 341 -22.03 -1.31 -15.60
C GLN A 341 -21.29 -0.83 -16.86
N LEU A 342 -21.16 0.48 -17.08
CA LEU A 342 -20.57 1.03 -18.30
C LEU A 342 -19.13 0.53 -18.55
N HIS A 343 -18.30 0.46 -17.50
CA HIS A 343 -16.94 -0.10 -17.61
C HIS A 343 -16.97 -1.55 -18.12
N GLU A 344 -17.91 -2.37 -17.64
CA GLU A 344 -18.06 -3.74 -18.11
C GLU A 344 -18.50 -3.82 -19.57
N LEU A 345 -19.43 -2.95 -19.98
CA LEU A 345 -19.90 -2.89 -21.37
C LEU A 345 -18.75 -2.53 -22.32
N ILE A 346 -17.86 -1.64 -21.91
CA ILE A 346 -16.66 -1.27 -22.66
C ILE A 346 -15.68 -2.45 -22.73
N ILE A 347 -15.39 -3.10 -21.59
CA ILE A 347 -14.51 -4.29 -21.52
C ILE A 347 -15.04 -5.43 -22.42
N LYS A 348 -16.34 -5.72 -22.34
CA LYS A 348 -17.04 -6.72 -23.15
C LYS A 348 -17.23 -6.31 -24.62
N LYS A 349 -16.86 -5.08 -25.00
CA LYS A 349 -17.03 -4.51 -26.35
C LYS A 349 -18.49 -4.61 -26.84
N ALA A 350 -19.45 -4.29 -25.97
CA ALA A 350 -20.88 -4.32 -26.27
C ALA A 350 -21.29 -3.16 -27.21
N SER A 351 -21.00 -3.31 -28.50
CA SER A 351 -21.26 -2.31 -29.55
C SER A 351 -22.70 -1.77 -29.51
N GLY A 352 -22.84 -0.44 -29.64
CA GLY A 352 -24.13 0.25 -29.69
C GLY A 352 -24.74 0.61 -28.33
N LYS A 353 -24.21 0.09 -27.20
CA LYS A 353 -24.69 0.46 -25.85
C LYS A 353 -23.96 1.67 -25.23
N PHE A 354 -22.86 2.09 -25.82
CA PHE A 354 -22.06 3.23 -25.36
C PHE A 354 -21.44 3.97 -26.55
N GLN A 355 -21.11 5.25 -26.35
CA GLN A 355 -20.51 6.11 -27.37
C GLN A 355 -19.41 6.98 -26.76
N PRO A 356 -18.33 7.31 -27.51
CA PRO A 356 -17.29 8.19 -27.02
C PRO A 356 -17.80 9.62 -26.84
N ILE A 357 -17.34 10.31 -25.80
CA ILE A 357 -17.61 11.73 -25.60
C ILE A 357 -16.60 12.52 -26.42
N ASN A 358 -17.07 13.32 -27.39
CA ASN A 358 -16.20 14.16 -28.21
C ASN A 358 -15.76 15.39 -27.41
N ALA A 359 -14.45 15.56 -27.19
CA ALA A 359 -13.89 16.80 -26.65
C ALA A 359 -13.93 17.89 -27.73
N SER A 360 -14.46 19.08 -27.39
CA SER A 360 -14.80 20.15 -28.35
C SER A 360 -13.61 20.86 -29.01
N THR A 361 -12.37 20.46 -28.73
CA THR A 361 -11.15 21.10 -29.26
C THR A 361 -10.25 20.08 -29.94
N GLN A 362 -9.97 20.29 -31.22
CA GLN A 362 -9.07 19.49 -32.04
C GLN A 362 -7.64 19.53 -31.46
N GLY A 363 -7.25 18.53 -30.66
CA GLY A 363 -5.86 18.39 -30.21
C GLY A 363 -5.63 17.54 -28.95
N HIS A 364 -6.56 17.55 -27.99
CA HIS A 364 -6.39 16.83 -26.71
C HIS A 364 -7.46 15.76 -26.56
N TYR A 365 -7.14 14.54 -27.00
CA TYR A 365 -8.09 13.42 -27.01
C TYR A 365 -8.09 12.71 -25.65
N GLY A 366 -8.95 13.15 -24.73
CA GLY A 366 -9.39 12.34 -23.58
C GLY A 366 -8.65 12.57 -22.26
N LEU A 367 -8.44 11.48 -21.52
CA LEU A 367 -7.77 11.43 -20.22
C LEU A 367 -6.33 10.97 -20.41
N VAL A 368 -5.35 11.68 -19.83
CA VAL A 368 -3.94 11.28 -19.86
C VAL A 368 -3.48 10.95 -18.45
N VAL A 369 -2.99 9.72 -18.25
CA VAL A 369 -2.43 9.26 -16.99
C VAL A 369 -1.00 8.77 -17.21
N SER A 370 -0.20 8.82 -16.16
CA SER A 370 1.14 8.24 -16.12
C SER A 370 1.14 7.05 -15.18
N LEU A 371 1.77 5.95 -15.60
CA LEU A 371 1.83 4.69 -14.86
C LEU A 371 3.27 4.23 -14.68
N LYS A 372 3.58 3.67 -13.51
CA LYS A 372 4.88 3.05 -13.22
C LYS A 372 4.70 1.83 -12.33
N LEU A 373 5.27 0.69 -12.72
CA LEU A 373 5.25 -0.53 -11.92
C LEU A 373 6.43 -0.53 -10.94
N ILE A 374 6.17 -0.87 -9.69
CA ILE A 374 7.14 -0.91 -8.60
C ILE A 374 7.12 -2.30 -7.99
N HIS A 375 8.31 -2.87 -7.79
CA HIS A 375 8.48 -4.23 -7.28
C HIS A 375 8.99 -4.23 -5.83
N GLY A 376 8.57 -5.24 -5.06
CA GLY A 376 9.05 -5.44 -3.69
C GLY A 376 8.14 -4.81 -2.63
N GLY A 377 8.52 -4.93 -1.36
CA GLY A 377 7.69 -4.47 -0.25
C GLY A 377 7.53 -2.95 -0.23
N LEU A 378 6.33 -2.47 0.15
CA LEU A 378 6.00 -1.04 0.17
C LEU A 378 7.00 -0.21 1.00
N SER A 379 7.44 -0.72 2.15
CA SER A 379 8.43 -0.04 3.00
C SER A 379 9.78 0.15 2.31
N GLN A 380 10.23 -0.85 1.54
CA GLN A 380 11.48 -0.77 0.78
C GLN A 380 11.32 0.19 -0.41
N ALA A 381 10.22 0.09 -1.14
CA ALA A 381 9.91 0.98 -2.26
C ALA A 381 9.90 2.47 -1.83
N ARG A 382 9.37 2.77 -0.64
CA ARG A 382 9.39 4.13 -0.05
C ARG A 382 10.81 4.64 0.23
N ILE A 383 11.72 3.76 0.64
CA ILE A 383 13.13 4.11 0.90
C ILE A 383 13.88 4.29 -0.41
N GLU A 384 13.62 3.45 -1.41
CA GLU A 384 14.31 3.47 -2.70
C GLU A 384 13.84 4.62 -3.60
N GLN A 385 12.57 5.03 -3.50
CA GLN A 385 11.98 6.07 -4.36
C GLN A 385 11.18 7.11 -3.54
N PRO A 386 11.79 7.81 -2.57
CA PRO A 386 11.06 8.69 -1.63
C PRO A 386 10.29 9.81 -2.33
N VAL A 387 10.82 10.36 -3.43
CA VAL A 387 10.18 11.43 -4.22
C VAL A 387 8.85 10.98 -4.81
N LEU A 388 8.74 9.72 -5.25
CA LEU A 388 7.51 9.17 -5.84
C LEU A 388 6.40 9.01 -4.80
N PHE A 389 6.77 8.75 -3.54
CA PHE A 389 5.81 8.58 -2.44
C PHE A 389 5.52 9.88 -1.69
N GLN A 390 6.20 10.98 -2.02
CA GLN A 390 5.96 12.27 -1.39
C GLN A 390 4.65 12.87 -1.92
N GLY A 391 3.64 12.95 -1.07
CA GLY A 391 2.33 13.51 -1.42
C GLY A 391 1.38 12.55 -2.13
N THR A 392 1.85 11.37 -2.52
CA THR A 392 1.06 10.35 -3.23
C THR A 392 0.14 9.57 -2.28
N ALA A 393 -1.13 9.41 -2.65
CA ALA A 393 -2.08 8.60 -1.90
C ALA A 393 -1.73 7.10 -1.96
N ILE A 394 -2.11 6.34 -0.94
CA ILE A 394 -2.00 4.88 -0.96
C ILE A 394 -3.39 4.29 -1.14
N THR A 395 -3.58 3.58 -2.24
CA THR A 395 -4.82 2.87 -2.55
C THR A 395 -4.60 1.37 -2.37
N LYS A 396 -5.38 0.74 -1.51
CA LYS A 396 -5.21 -0.69 -1.18
C LYS A 396 -5.99 -1.59 -2.14
N LYS A 397 -5.48 -2.82 -2.31
CA LYS A 397 -6.22 -3.94 -2.92
C LYS A 397 -7.46 -4.27 -2.08
N VAL A 398 -8.60 -4.55 -2.71
CA VAL A 398 -9.80 -5.09 -2.03
C VAL A 398 -9.53 -6.56 -1.71
N GLY A 399 -9.69 -6.93 -0.44
CA GLY A 399 -9.26 -8.23 0.07
C GLY A 399 -7.76 -8.30 0.33
N PHE A 400 -7.27 -9.49 0.69
CA PHE A 400 -5.90 -9.66 1.17
C PHE A 400 -4.85 -9.71 0.04
N PRO A 401 -3.61 -9.27 0.31
CA PRO A 401 -2.46 -9.60 -0.54
C PRO A 401 -2.25 -11.12 -0.60
N ASP A 402 -1.55 -11.57 -1.64
CA ASP A 402 -1.17 -12.99 -1.81
C ASP A 402 -0.28 -13.49 -0.66
N VAL A 403 0.47 -12.58 -0.03
CA VAL A 403 1.35 -12.86 1.11
C VAL A 403 0.98 -11.93 2.26
N ILE A 404 0.52 -12.51 3.36
CA ILE A 404 0.22 -11.79 4.60
C ILE A 404 1.40 -12.00 5.55
N MET A 405 2.04 -10.91 5.97
CA MET A 405 3.19 -10.96 6.87
C MET A 405 2.71 -11.17 8.32
N PRO A 406 3.42 -11.97 9.15
CA PRO A 406 3.07 -12.12 10.56
C PRO A 406 3.07 -10.78 11.29
N GLY A 407 1.96 -10.47 11.97
CA GLY A 407 1.76 -9.20 12.68
C GLY A 407 0.98 -8.13 11.89
N ASP A 408 0.66 -8.38 10.61
CA ASP A 408 -0.25 -7.52 9.85
C ASP A 408 -1.70 -7.78 10.28
N VAL A 409 -2.35 -6.74 10.82
CA VAL A 409 -3.75 -6.80 11.28
C VAL A 409 -4.58 -5.94 10.35
N ARG A 410 -5.42 -6.59 9.54
CA ARG A 410 -6.24 -5.92 8.54
C ARG A 410 -7.71 -6.29 8.69
N ASN A 411 -8.50 -5.33 9.17
CA ASN A 411 -9.96 -5.44 9.34
C ASN A 411 -10.66 -4.38 8.48
N ASP A 412 -10.64 -4.59 7.16
CA ASP A 412 -11.31 -3.70 6.22
C ASP A 412 -12.72 -4.22 5.90
N LEU A 413 -13.74 -3.41 6.17
CA LEU A 413 -15.13 -3.70 5.81
C LEU A 413 -15.50 -2.91 4.56
N PHE A 414 -15.85 -3.61 3.48
CA PHE A 414 -16.31 -2.99 2.25
C PHE A 414 -17.83 -3.11 2.14
N LEU A 415 -18.48 -2.02 1.73
CA LEU A 415 -19.91 -1.96 1.53
C LEU A 415 -20.19 -1.47 0.11
N THR A 416 -20.90 -2.28 -0.67
CA THR A 416 -21.34 -1.92 -2.01
C THR A 416 -22.84 -1.66 -2.02
N LEU A 417 -23.24 -0.45 -2.39
CA LEU A 417 -24.62 -0.09 -2.68
C LEU A 417 -24.91 -0.49 -4.12
N ASP A 418 -25.56 -1.65 -4.32
CA ASP A 418 -25.88 -2.17 -5.66
C ASP A 418 -27.05 -1.42 -6.31
N ARG A 419 -28.28 -1.65 -5.83
CA ARG A 419 -29.52 -1.08 -6.40
C ARG A 419 -30.60 -0.87 -5.35
N GLY A 420 -31.63 -0.09 -5.70
CA GLY A 420 -32.84 0.06 -4.90
C GLY A 420 -34.07 0.13 -5.79
N GLU A 421 -35.24 -0.24 -5.25
CA GLU A 421 -36.53 -0.15 -5.93
C GLU A 421 -37.52 0.62 -5.05
N PHE A 422 -38.12 1.67 -5.62
CA PHE A 422 -38.97 2.60 -4.88
C PHE A 422 -40.32 2.82 -5.56
N GLU A 423 -41.39 2.71 -4.76
CA GLU A 423 -42.76 2.86 -5.24
C GLU A 423 -43.07 4.28 -5.77
N ARG A 424 -43.87 4.34 -6.85
CA ARG A 424 -44.51 5.57 -7.34
C ARG A 424 -45.74 5.88 -6.51
N VAL A 425 -45.59 6.57 -5.39
CA VAL A 425 -46.74 7.01 -4.59
C VAL A 425 -47.12 8.45 -4.96
N GLY A 426 -48.27 8.63 -5.61
CA GLY A 426 -48.97 9.92 -5.75
C GLY A 426 -48.41 10.94 -6.77
N ILE A 427 -47.31 10.65 -7.48
CA ILE A 427 -46.73 11.52 -8.52
C ILE A 427 -46.48 10.69 -9.79
N SER A 428 -46.82 11.23 -10.96
CA SER A 428 -46.64 10.55 -12.26
C SER A 428 -45.16 10.40 -12.66
N THR A 429 -44.30 11.32 -12.23
CA THR A 429 -42.86 11.34 -12.50
C THR A 429 -42.07 10.57 -11.44
N ALA A 430 -41.03 9.87 -11.88
CA ALA A 430 -40.10 9.17 -11.00
C ALA A 430 -39.26 10.17 -10.16
N LYS A 431 -38.85 9.76 -8.97
CA LYS A 431 -38.03 10.56 -8.05
C LYS A 431 -36.56 10.55 -8.50
N ASN A 432 -35.83 11.60 -8.15
CA ASN A 432 -34.37 11.58 -8.15
C ASN A 432 -33.93 11.16 -6.75
N ILE A 433 -33.16 10.08 -6.62
CA ILE A 433 -32.91 9.43 -5.33
C ILE A 433 -31.42 9.53 -4.99
N GLU A 434 -31.13 10.12 -3.83
CA GLU A 434 -29.82 10.13 -3.20
C GLU A 434 -29.88 9.29 -1.92
N VAL A 435 -28.93 8.37 -1.77
CA VAL A 435 -28.79 7.57 -0.54
C VAL A 435 -27.68 8.18 0.29
N THR A 436 -27.96 8.45 1.56
CA THR A 436 -26.95 8.82 2.55
C THR A 436 -26.66 7.63 3.44
N THR A 437 -25.43 7.14 3.42
CA THR A 437 -24.94 6.05 4.28
C THR A 437 -24.32 6.63 5.53
N LEU A 438 -24.71 6.11 6.68
CA LEU A 438 -24.29 6.52 8.02
C LEU A 438 -23.90 5.30 8.84
N VAL A 439 -22.92 5.45 9.73
CA VAL A 439 -22.62 4.46 10.77
C VAL A 439 -23.07 5.02 12.11
N LEU A 440 -23.89 4.27 12.82
CA LEU A 440 -24.52 4.69 14.07
C LEU A 440 -24.15 3.74 15.21
N ASP A 441 -24.02 4.29 16.41
CA ASP A 441 -23.83 3.52 17.64
C ASP A 441 -25.15 2.96 18.21
N GLU A 442 -25.07 2.32 19.39
CA GLU A 442 -26.24 1.76 20.09
C GLU A 442 -27.28 2.80 20.52
N ASN A 443 -26.90 4.08 20.58
CA ASN A 443 -27.74 5.19 21.00
C ASN A 443 -28.22 6.03 19.81
N GLY A 444 -28.04 5.55 18.57
CA GLY A 444 -28.43 6.28 17.36
C GLY A 444 -27.55 7.49 17.03
N ARG A 445 -26.34 7.59 17.61
CA ARG A 445 -25.40 8.68 17.33
C ARG A 445 -24.47 8.31 16.18
N ILE A 446 -24.19 9.29 15.32
CA ILE A 446 -23.28 9.11 14.17
C ILE A 446 -21.86 8.94 14.69
N ILE A 447 -21.27 7.78 14.37
CA ILE A 447 -19.85 7.53 14.60
C ILE A 447 -19.07 8.31 13.52
N GLN A 448 -18.35 9.33 13.97
CA GLN A 448 -17.56 10.20 13.08
C GLN A 448 -16.38 9.43 12.47
N GLU A 449 -15.88 9.93 11.34
CA GLU A 449 -14.66 9.43 10.70
C GLU A 449 -14.66 7.91 10.43
N CYS A 450 -15.82 7.37 10.03
CA CYS A 450 -15.94 5.93 9.76
C CYS A 450 -15.89 5.56 8.29
N ILE A 451 -16.15 6.48 7.36
CA ILE A 451 -16.31 6.13 5.95
C ILE A 451 -15.17 6.69 5.12
N ALA A 452 -14.38 5.80 4.51
CA ALA A 452 -13.39 6.13 3.51
C ALA A 452 -14.06 6.09 2.12
N THR A 453 -14.28 7.27 1.55
CA THR A 453 -14.96 7.43 0.25
C THR A 453 -14.02 7.14 -0.93
N ALA A 454 -12.76 7.56 -0.79
CA ALA A 454 -11.68 7.25 -1.71
C ALA A 454 -10.33 7.39 -0.99
N ALA A 455 -9.33 6.66 -1.46
CA ALA A 455 -7.96 6.75 -0.98
C ALA A 455 -7.42 8.18 -1.05
N GLY A 456 -6.65 8.56 -0.03
CA GLY A 456 -6.07 9.91 0.10
C GLY A 456 -7.02 10.97 0.66
N ASN A 457 -8.32 10.68 0.82
CA ASN A 457 -9.26 11.59 1.47
C ASN A 457 -9.38 11.31 2.97
N PRO A 458 -9.67 12.34 3.79
CA PRO A 458 -10.01 12.15 5.19
C PRO A 458 -11.30 11.34 5.32
N LEU A 459 -11.43 10.64 6.44
CA LEU A 459 -12.60 9.86 6.77
C LEU A 459 -13.81 10.77 6.98
N GLN A 460 -14.95 10.36 6.44
CA GLN A 460 -16.20 11.12 6.52
C GLN A 460 -17.18 10.44 7.46
N ALA A 461 -18.11 11.23 8.00
CA ALA A 461 -19.21 10.75 8.85
C ALA A 461 -20.34 10.11 8.04
N TYR A 462 -20.45 10.49 6.76
CA TYR A 462 -21.48 9.99 5.86
C TYR A 462 -20.94 9.88 4.43
N TYR A 463 -21.64 9.10 3.61
CA TYR A 463 -21.42 9.01 2.17
C TYR A 463 -22.73 9.23 1.42
N LYS A 464 -22.71 10.05 0.36
CA LYS A 464 -23.88 10.31 -0.50
C LYS A 464 -23.64 9.68 -1.85
N THR A 465 -24.60 8.92 -2.39
CA THR A 465 -24.46 8.27 -3.70
C THR A 465 -24.58 9.23 -4.88
N MET A 466 -24.22 8.79 -6.09
CA MET A 466 -24.69 9.47 -7.29
C MET A 466 -26.22 9.47 -7.40
N VAL A 467 -26.75 10.43 -8.17
CA VAL A 467 -28.18 10.60 -8.43
C VAL A 467 -28.44 10.38 -9.92
N LEU A 468 -29.35 9.47 -10.23
CA LEU A 468 -29.85 9.22 -11.59
C LEU A 468 -31.15 10.02 -11.82
N TYR A 469 -31.29 10.62 -13.00
CA TYR A 469 -32.43 11.49 -13.30
C TYR A 469 -33.70 10.67 -13.54
N HIS A 470 -34.77 10.99 -12.79
CA HIS A 470 -36.08 10.34 -12.88
C HIS A 470 -36.01 8.80 -12.90
N ASN A 471 -35.23 8.21 -11.99
CA ASN A 471 -35.09 6.77 -11.88
C ASN A 471 -35.54 6.27 -10.49
N ASN A 472 -36.63 5.50 -10.47
CA ASN A 472 -37.16 4.87 -9.25
C ASN A 472 -36.57 3.50 -8.95
N SER A 473 -35.79 2.94 -9.86
CA SER A 473 -35.04 1.71 -9.68
C SER A 473 -33.55 1.95 -9.94
N PRO A 474 -32.90 2.89 -9.21
CA PRO A 474 -31.51 3.23 -9.47
C PRO A 474 -30.59 2.06 -9.13
N ALA A 475 -29.64 1.81 -10.03
CA ALA A 475 -28.48 0.98 -9.77
C ALA A 475 -27.26 1.90 -9.62
N TRP A 476 -26.63 1.86 -8.45
CA TRP A 476 -25.48 2.70 -8.11
C TRP A 476 -24.16 1.96 -8.34
N ASN A 477 -24.06 0.72 -7.87
CA ASN A 477 -22.82 -0.06 -7.82
C ASN A 477 -21.65 0.78 -7.22
N GLU A 478 -21.92 1.43 -6.09
CA GLU A 478 -20.96 2.28 -5.38
C GLU A 478 -20.39 1.56 -4.15
N THR A 479 -19.09 1.28 -4.18
CA THR A 479 -18.37 0.67 -3.05
C THR A 479 -17.65 1.72 -2.22
N VAL A 480 -17.83 1.64 -0.90
CA VAL A 480 -17.10 2.43 0.10
C VAL A 480 -16.48 1.51 1.13
N ARG A 481 -15.39 1.96 1.75
CA ARG A 481 -14.76 1.23 2.85
C ARG A 481 -15.14 1.86 4.18
N MET A 482 -15.48 1.02 5.14
CA MET A 482 -15.88 1.42 6.48
C MET A 482 -14.78 1.03 7.48
N PHE A 483 -14.40 2.00 8.31
CA PHE A 483 -13.52 1.87 9.45
C PHE A 483 -14.34 2.07 10.71
N VAL A 484 -14.95 0.99 11.19
CA VAL A 484 -15.67 1.01 12.45
C VAL A 484 -14.73 0.58 13.56
N PRO A 485 -14.51 1.39 14.62
CA PRO A 485 -13.68 1.01 15.75
C PRO A 485 -14.12 -0.31 16.37
N ILE A 486 -13.16 -1.20 16.68
CA ILE A 486 -13.44 -2.58 17.13
C ILE A 486 -14.30 -2.61 18.40
N ASP A 487 -14.09 -1.66 19.30
CA ASP A 487 -14.84 -1.47 20.54
C ASP A 487 -16.32 -1.11 20.31
N LYS A 488 -16.63 -0.46 19.17
CA LYS A 488 -18.00 -0.05 18.80
C LYS A 488 -18.66 -1.00 17.80
N PHE A 489 -17.88 -1.83 17.10
CA PHE A 489 -18.34 -2.69 16.01
C PHE A 489 -19.51 -3.59 16.41
N SER A 490 -19.44 -4.19 17.60
CA SER A 490 -20.43 -5.17 18.10
C SER A 490 -21.83 -4.58 18.28
N LYS A 491 -21.95 -3.27 18.46
CA LYS A 491 -23.23 -2.59 18.67
C LYS A 491 -23.57 -1.56 17.58
N ALA A 492 -22.68 -1.40 16.61
CA ALA A 492 -22.86 -0.45 15.53
C ALA A 492 -23.81 -1.00 14.46
N HIS A 493 -24.52 -0.10 13.79
CA HIS A 493 -25.35 -0.41 12.64
C HIS A 493 -25.14 0.62 11.53
N VAL A 494 -25.27 0.17 10.29
CA VAL A 494 -25.22 1.02 9.11
C VAL A 494 -26.64 1.41 8.76
N ARG A 495 -26.90 2.71 8.60
CA ARG A 495 -28.20 3.25 8.17
C ARG A 495 -28.09 3.89 6.80
N PHE A 496 -29.05 3.59 5.95
CA PHE A 496 -29.22 4.13 4.61
C PHE A 496 -30.44 5.03 4.61
N GLU A 497 -30.24 6.32 4.40
CA GLU A 497 -31.32 7.31 4.36
C GLU A 497 -31.62 7.70 2.92
N PHE A 498 -32.87 7.49 2.49
CA PHE A 498 -33.31 7.75 1.11
C PHE A 498 -33.94 9.14 0.99
N ARG A 499 -33.28 10.01 0.25
CA ARG A 499 -33.71 11.40 0.03
C ARG A 499 -34.16 11.61 -1.40
N SER A 500 -35.28 12.33 -1.56
CA SER A 500 -35.77 12.77 -2.85
C SER A 500 -35.18 14.13 -3.20
N CYS A 501 -34.37 14.17 -4.25
CA CYS A 501 -33.71 15.37 -4.74
C CYS A 501 -34.62 16.12 -5.73
N SER A 502 -34.94 17.35 -5.37
CA SER A 502 -35.76 18.22 -6.20
C SER A 502 -34.92 18.85 -7.32
N THR A 503 -35.56 19.12 -8.46
CA THR A 503 -34.97 19.91 -9.54
C THR A 503 -35.05 21.42 -9.28
N ARG A 504 -35.74 21.86 -8.22
CA ARG A 504 -35.87 23.26 -7.84
C ARG A 504 -34.73 23.67 -6.90
N ASP A 505 -34.01 24.73 -7.26
CA ASP A 505 -32.79 25.22 -6.58
C ASP A 505 -32.92 25.59 -5.09
N LYS A 506 -34.14 25.70 -4.53
CA LYS A 506 -34.39 26.18 -3.15
C LYS A 506 -34.92 25.11 -2.19
N SER A 507 -35.02 23.86 -2.62
CA SER A 507 -35.59 22.80 -1.79
C SER A 507 -34.54 21.79 -1.41
N ASP A 508 -34.31 21.64 -0.10
CA ASP A 508 -33.46 20.59 0.42
C ASP A 508 -34.00 19.19 0.07
N PRO A 509 -33.12 18.20 -0.14
CA PRO A 509 -33.54 16.83 -0.36
C PRO A 509 -34.42 16.32 0.78
N LYS A 510 -35.62 15.84 0.46
CA LYS A 510 -36.58 15.37 1.46
C LYS A 510 -36.37 13.90 1.77
N LEU A 511 -36.11 13.57 3.04
CA LEU A 511 -36.10 12.19 3.52
C LEU A 511 -37.49 11.59 3.39
N PHE A 512 -37.60 10.40 2.78
CA PHE A 512 -38.89 9.70 2.65
C PHE A 512 -38.85 8.26 3.20
N GLY A 513 -37.67 7.74 3.48
CA GLY A 513 -37.51 6.44 4.10
C GLY A 513 -36.07 6.15 4.46
N PHE A 514 -35.87 5.03 5.16
CA PHE A 514 -34.54 4.54 5.50
C PHE A 514 -34.51 3.01 5.58
N SER A 515 -33.32 2.45 5.52
CA SER A 515 -33.02 1.04 5.80
C SER A 515 -31.85 0.97 6.77
N PHE A 516 -31.68 -0.14 7.47
CA PHE A 516 -30.49 -0.33 8.31
C PHE A 516 -30.08 -1.79 8.36
N ALA A 517 -28.80 -2.03 8.61
CA ALA A 517 -28.22 -3.35 8.83
C ALA A 517 -27.29 -3.30 10.05
N ARG A 518 -27.43 -4.27 10.96
CA ARG A 518 -26.52 -4.39 12.11
C ARG A 518 -25.22 -5.06 11.67
N LEU A 519 -24.08 -4.56 12.15
CA LEU A 519 -22.78 -5.13 11.80
C LEU A 519 -22.50 -6.46 12.52
N MET A 520 -23.14 -6.66 13.68
CA MET A 520 -23.06 -7.87 14.47
C MET A 520 -24.44 -8.24 14.98
N GLU A 521 -24.78 -9.51 14.90
CA GLU A 521 -26.02 -10.04 15.47
C GLU A 521 -25.91 -10.13 17.00
N PRO A 522 -27.04 -10.16 17.74
CA PRO A 522 -27.03 -10.34 19.19
C PRO A 522 -26.29 -11.60 19.67
N GLY A 523 -26.19 -12.63 18.82
CA GLY A 523 -25.42 -13.85 19.08
C GLY A 523 -23.90 -13.70 18.96
N GLY A 524 -23.39 -12.51 18.64
CA GLY A 524 -21.95 -12.22 18.50
C GLY A 524 -21.35 -12.55 17.14
N ALA A 525 -22.14 -13.13 16.22
CA ALA A 525 -21.73 -13.35 14.84
C ALA A 525 -21.74 -12.02 14.05
N THR A 526 -20.67 -11.73 13.31
CA THR A 526 -20.63 -10.60 12.38
C THR A 526 -21.57 -10.85 11.21
N ILE A 527 -22.09 -9.78 10.61
CA ILE A 527 -22.87 -9.88 9.37
C ILE A 527 -22.10 -10.67 8.31
N ALA A 528 -22.78 -11.59 7.62
CA ALA A 528 -22.17 -12.43 6.60
C ALA A 528 -21.73 -11.60 5.39
N ASP A 529 -20.60 -11.96 4.79
CA ASP A 529 -20.16 -11.38 3.51
C ASP A 529 -21.01 -11.96 2.37
N ALA A 530 -22.06 -11.22 2.01
CA ALA A 530 -23.05 -11.62 1.02
C ALA A 530 -23.86 -10.39 0.55
N SER A 531 -24.73 -10.61 -0.44
CA SER A 531 -25.77 -9.66 -0.80
C SER A 531 -26.88 -9.67 0.26
N HIS A 532 -27.27 -8.49 0.73
CA HIS A 532 -28.33 -8.32 1.73
C HIS A 532 -29.47 -7.50 1.14
N GLU A 533 -30.69 -8.05 1.17
CA GLU A 533 -31.91 -7.33 0.80
C GLU A 533 -32.48 -6.66 2.05
N LEU A 534 -32.61 -5.34 2.02
CA LEU A 534 -33.07 -4.56 3.16
C LEU A 534 -34.46 -3.98 2.89
N TYR A 535 -35.34 -4.07 3.89
CA TYR A 535 -36.63 -3.40 3.85
C TYR A 535 -36.47 -1.88 3.92
N VAL A 536 -37.29 -1.16 3.15
CA VAL A 536 -37.37 0.31 3.19
C VAL A 536 -38.48 0.72 4.13
N TYR A 537 -38.12 1.28 5.27
CA TYR A 537 -39.06 1.84 6.23
C TYR A 537 -39.46 3.25 5.79
N LYS A 538 -40.76 3.49 5.59
CA LYS A 538 -41.29 4.81 5.25
C LYS A 538 -41.15 5.75 6.45
N CYS A 539 -40.69 6.96 6.20
CA CYS A 539 -40.51 7.96 7.25
C CYS A 539 -41.33 9.21 6.94
N GLU A 540 -42.34 9.48 7.78
CA GLU A 540 -43.16 10.68 7.71
C GLU A 540 -42.69 11.78 8.69
N ASP A 541 -42.09 11.39 9.82
CA ASP A 541 -41.61 12.31 10.87
C ASP A 541 -40.15 12.01 11.23
N ILE A 542 -39.27 12.96 10.91
CA ILE A 542 -37.81 12.85 11.10
C ILE A 542 -37.44 12.73 12.58
N LEU A 543 -38.25 13.30 13.48
CA LEU A 543 -37.97 13.28 14.92
C LEU A 543 -38.12 11.88 15.54
N LYS A 544 -38.83 10.96 14.86
CA LYS A 544 -39.04 9.58 15.31
C LYS A 544 -37.95 8.60 14.86
N ILE A 545 -36.92 9.08 14.16
CA ILE A 545 -35.83 8.25 13.63
C ILE A 545 -34.73 7.98 14.68
N GLN A 546 -34.79 8.61 15.85
CA GLN A 546 -33.76 8.50 16.89
C GLN A 546 -33.55 7.07 17.40
#